data_AF-A0A3D3QJS4-F1
#
_entry.id   AF-A0A3D3QJS4-F1
#
_cell.length_a   1.000
_cell.length_b   1.000
_cell.length_c   1.000
_cell.angle_alpha   90.00
_cell.angle_beta   90.00
_cell.angle_gamma   90.00
#
_symmetry.space_group_name_H-M   'P 1'
#
loop_
_entity.id
_entity.type
_entity.pdbx_description
1 polymer ?
#
loop_
_entity_poly.entity_id
_entity_poly.type
_entity_poly.pdbx_seq_one_letter_code
_entity_poly.pdbx_strand_id
1 'polypeptide(L)' 'MSDERKIRVLVAKPGLDGHDRGAKVIASAFRDAGFEVVYTGLHQTPEMVVNAAIQEDVDVVAMSVL' A
#
# COMPACT_ATOMS: atom_id res chain seq x y z
N MET A 1 2.25 -22.98 18.07
CA MET A 1 2.02 -22.65 16.65
C MET A 1 2.26 -21.15 16.57
N SER A 2 3.34 -20.73 15.92
CA SER A 2 3.51 -19.31 15.60
C SER A 2 2.31 -18.93 14.73
N ASP A 3 1.46 -18.03 15.21
CA ASP A 3 0.49 -17.36 14.34
C ASP A 3 1.30 -16.66 13.26
N GLU A 4 1.31 -17.22 12.04
CA GLU A 4 1.90 -16.56 10.89
C GLU A 4 0.98 -15.40 10.52
N ARG A 5 1.22 -14.25 11.15
CA ARG A 5 0.55 -13.01 10.81
C ARG A 5 0.72 -12.76 9.31
N LYS A 6 -0.38 -12.50 8.61
CA LYS A 6 -0.36 -12.12 7.20
C LYS A 6 0.44 -10.84 7.02
N ILE A 7 1.28 -10.83 5.98
CA ILE A 7 2.03 -9.63 5.60
C ILE A 7 1.03 -8.55 5.18
N ARG A 8 1.12 -7.38 5.79
CA ARG A 8 0.32 -6.20 5.46
C ARG A 8 1.14 -5.24 4.62
N VAL A 9 0.60 -4.86 3.47
CA VAL A 9 1.24 -3.95 2.52
C VAL A 9 0.38 -2.70 2.32
N LEU A 10 1.02 -1.54 2.45
CA LEU A 10 0.44 -0.26 2.06
C LEU A 10 0.90 0.09 0.65
N VAL A 11 -0.04 0.16 -0.30
CA VAL A 11 0.21 0.60 -1.68
C VAL A 11 -0.07 2.09 -1.76
N ALA A 12 1.01 2.88 -1.93
CA ALA A 12 0.98 4.33 -1.92
C ALA A 12 1.11 4.93 -3.32
N LYS A 13 0.42 6.06 -3.52
CA LYS A 13 0.52 6.90 -4.71
C LYS A 13 0.67 8.37 -4.30
N PRO A 14 1.90 8.84 -4.01
CA PRO A 14 2.12 10.19 -3.54
C PRO A 14 2.06 11.23 -4.67
N GLY A 15 1.81 12.48 -4.29
CA GLY A 15 1.87 13.63 -5.20
C GLY A 15 0.73 13.67 -6.23
N LEU A 16 0.89 14.50 -7.26
CA LEU A 16 -0.16 14.75 -8.27
C LEU A 16 -0.24 13.68 -9.37
N ASP A 17 0.45 12.55 -9.19
CA ASP A 17 0.48 11.48 -10.18
C ASP A 17 -0.85 10.70 -10.18
N GLY A 18 -1.67 10.99 -11.19
CA GLY A 18 -2.96 10.34 -11.41
C GLY A 18 -2.89 8.95 -12.04
N HIS A 19 -1.71 8.42 -12.36
CA HIS A 19 -1.56 7.12 -13.04
C HIS A 19 -1.75 5.95 -12.07
N ASP A 20 -2.99 5.67 -11.68
CA ASP A 20 -3.31 4.68 -10.65
C ASP A 20 -3.44 3.23 -11.15
N ARG A 21 -3.52 3.01 -12.46
CA ARG A 21 -3.82 1.69 -13.02
C ARG A 21 -2.80 0.64 -12.58
N GLY A 22 -1.51 0.94 -12.65
CA GLY A 22 -0.44 0.05 -12.21
C GLY A 22 -0.53 -0.27 -10.72
N ALA A 23 -0.77 0.76 -9.89
CA ALA A 23 -0.93 0.59 -8.44
C ALA A 23 -2.11 -0.32 -8.10
N LYS A 24 -3.26 -0.17 -8.79
CA LYS A 24 -4.44 -1.02 -8.60
C LYS A 24 -4.21 -2.47 -9.02
N VAL A 25 -3.50 -2.71 -10.11
CA VAL A 25 -3.13 -4.06 -10.56
C VAL A 25 -2.26 -4.75 -9.52
N ILE A 26 -1.22 -4.07 -9.03
CA ILE A 26 -0.33 -4.62 -8.01
C ILE A 26 -1.06 -4.83 -6.67
N ALA A 27 -1.94 -3.90 -6.27
CA ALA A 27 -2.77 -4.07 -5.07
C ALA A 27 -3.68 -5.31 -5.17
N SER A 28 -4.22 -5.61 -6.36
CA SER A 28 -4.98 -6.85 -6.56
C SER A 28 -4.09 -8.09 -6.47
N ALA A 29 -2.93 -8.06 -7.14
CA ALA A 29 -2.00 -9.19 -7.11
C ALA A 29 -1.52 -9.51 -5.68
N PHE A 30 -1.30 -8.51 -4.83
CA PHE A 30 -0.98 -8.73 -3.40
C PHE A 30 -2.12 -9.42 -2.65
N ARG A 31 -3.37 -9.01 -2.86
CA ARG A 31 -4.53 -9.68 -2.25
C ARG A 31 -4.64 -11.14 -2.71
N ASP A 32 -4.47 -11.38 -4.00
CA ASP A 32 -4.53 -12.73 -4.59
C ASP A 32 -3.40 -13.62 -4.02
N ALA A 33 -2.26 -13.02 -3.67
CA ALA A 33 -1.14 -13.67 -2.99
C ALA A 33 -1.33 -13.84 -1.46
N GLY A 34 -2.46 -13.40 -0.89
CA GLY A 34 -2.81 -13.61 0.52
C GLY A 34 -2.38 -12.49 1.48
N PHE A 35 -1.89 -11.36 0.96
CA PHE A 35 -1.51 -10.19 1.76
C PHE A 35 -2.75 -9.42 2.25
N GLU A 36 -2.63 -8.76 3.39
CA GLU A 36 -3.54 -7.68 3.77
C GLU A 36 -3.12 -6.40 3.05
N VAL A 37 -4.02 -5.76 2.32
CA VAL A 37 -3.67 -4.64 1.43
C VAL A 37 -4.40 -3.38 1.83
N VAL A 38 -3.63 -2.33 2.13
CA VAL A 38 -4.13 -0.96 2.31
C VAL A 38 -3.77 -0.16 1.07
N TYR A 39 -4.75 0.44 0.40
CA TYR A 39 -4.50 1.34 -0.73
C TYR A 39 -4.80 2.77 -0.32
N THR A 40 -3.82 3.67 -0.41
CA THR A 40 -3.96 5.05 0.07
C THR A 40 -4.81 5.93 -0.83
N GLY A 41 -5.09 5.50 -2.07
CA GLY A 41 -5.63 6.37 -3.09
C GLY A 41 -4.59 7.35 -3.65
N LEU A 42 -5.07 8.26 -4.52
CA LEU A 42 -4.26 9.28 -5.18
C LEU A 42 -3.96 10.48 -4.28
N HIS A 43 -3.01 11.32 -4.70
CA HIS A 43 -2.80 12.66 -4.15
C HIS A 43 -2.41 12.70 -2.67
N GLN A 44 -1.67 11.68 -2.21
CA GLN A 44 -1.19 11.63 -0.84
C GLN A 44 0.12 12.42 -0.71
N THR A 45 0.30 13.15 0.38
CA THR A 45 1.63 13.68 0.71
C THR A 45 2.49 12.58 1.33
N PRO A 46 3.83 12.70 1.30
CA PRO A 46 4.71 11.76 2.00
C PRO A 46 4.34 11.58 3.48
N GLU A 47 3.97 12.66 4.18
CA GLU A 47 3.54 12.61 5.58
C GLU A 47 2.27 11.79 5.77
N MET A 48 1.30 11.92 4.86
CA MET A 48 0.08 11.10 4.89
C MET A 48 0.41 9.61 4.72
N VAL A 49 1.31 9.28 3.78
CA VAL A 49 1.76 7.90 3.55
C VAL A 49 2.45 7.32 4.77
N VAL A 50 3.36 8.08 5.39
CA VAL A 50 4.07 7.66 6.62
C VAL A 50 3.08 7.44 7.78
N ASN A 51 2.18 8.39 8.00
CA ASN A 51 1.18 8.28 9.06
C ASN A 51 0.27 7.06 8.86
N ALA A 52 -0.18 6.81 7.63
CA ALA A 52 -0.97 5.63 7.30
C ALA A 52 -0.17 4.34 7.53
N ALA A 53 1.10 4.29 7.12
CA ALA A 53 1.93 3.11 7.32
C ALA A 53 2.13 2.76 8.82
N ILE A 54 2.30 3.78 9.67
CA ILE A 54 2.43 3.61 11.12
C ILE A 54 1.09 3.19 11.75
N GLN A 55 -0.01 3.86 11.40
CA GLN A 55 -1.34 3.59 11.95
C GLN A 55 -1.85 2.19 11.59
N GLU A 56 -1.61 1.79 10.34
CA GLU A 56 -1.98 0.47 9.82
C GLU A 56 -0.97 -0.61 10.19
N ASP A 57 0.16 -0.25 10.84
CA ASP A 57 1.20 -1.18 11.28
C ASP A 57 1.64 -2.11 10.14
N VAL A 58 2.01 -1.54 8.99
CA VAL A 58 2.31 -2.32 7.79
C VAL A 58 3.75 -2.86 7.78
N ASP A 59 3.92 -4.03 7.19
CA ASP A 59 5.23 -4.66 7.02
C ASP A 59 5.98 -4.11 5.80
N VAL A 60 5.23 -3.63 4.79
CA VAL A 60 5.78 -3.14 3.52
C VAL A 60 5.04 -1.89 3.04
N VAL A 61 5.79 -0.91 2.51
CA VAL A 61 5.24 0.22 1.75
C VAL A 61 5.62 0.06 0.28
N ALA A 62 4.63 -0.17 -0.58
CA ALA A 62 4.79 -0.26 -2.04
C ALA A 62 4.50 1.09 -2.68
N MET A 63 5.53 1.74 -3.24
CA MET A 63 5.44 3.07 -3.84
C MET A 63 5.20 2.98 -5.35
N SER A 64 4.19 3.69 -5.84
CA SER A 64 3.99 3.90 -7.28
C SER A 64 4.22 5.38 -7.61
N VAL A 65 5.11 5.66 -8.55
CA VAL A 65 5.48 7.01 -9.01
C VAL A 65 5.70 6.96 -10.51
N LEU A 66 5.07 7.86 -11.27
CA LEU A 66 5.20 8.04 -12.71
C LEU A 66 5.20 9.53 -13.09
#